data_AF-A0A7V6LL44-F1
#
_entry.id   AF-A0A7V6LL44-F1
#
_cell.length_a   1.000
_cell.length_b   1.000
_cell.length_c   1.000
_cell.angle_alpha   90.00
_cell.angle_beta   90.00
_cell.angle_gamma   90.00
#
_symmetry.space_group_name_H-M   'P 1'
#
loop_
_entity.id
_entity.type
_entity.pdbx_description
1 polymer ?
#
loop_
_entity_poly.entity_id
_entity_poly.type
_entity_poly.pdbx_seq_one_letter_code
_entity_poly.pdbx_strand_id
1 'polypeptide(L)'
;MVKNCQGYTMLGVILMILLIALSSVVFISEITVSVSEEQIKQNEKLEPIAHKNYVLRYLYYHNKPLTPTNGWVEVKEVQLLKYRISEEAGLIYFDVYLFSHFDNIYRAIITYEKGLPIIVKWGKIDEEVPVEMKKIRHNQKGGVNELALQSQNYR
;
A
#
# COMPACT_ATOMS: atom_id res chain seq x y z
N MET A 1 27.14 -47.35 -45.07
CA MET A 1 26.57 -47.10 -43.72
C MET A 1 26.74 -45.62 -43.39
N VAL A 2 25.73 -44.81 -43.67
CA VAL A 2 25.72 -43.39 -43.24
C VAL A 2 25.09 -43.38 -41.85
N LYS A 3 25.88 -43.10 -40.81
CA LYS A 3 25.37 -43.00 -39.43
C LYS A 3 24.63 -41.67 -39.26
N ASN A 4 23.43 -41.75 -38.67
CA ASN A 4 22.57 -40.63 -38.31
C ASN A 4 23.29 -39.60 -37.43
N CYS A 5 23.82 -38.53 -38.03
CA CYS A 5 24.37 -37.37 -37.32
C CYS A 5 23.32 -36.30 -36.98
N GLN A 6 22.05 -36.49 -37.37
CA GLN A 6 20.98 -35.50 -37.16
C GLN A 6 20.42 -35.45 -35.72
N GLY A 7 20.59 -36.51 -34.92
CA GLY A 7 20.06 -36.57 -33.55
C GLY A 7 20.89 -35.75 -32.53
N TYR A 8 22.21 -35.70 -32.71
CA TYR A 8 23.12 -35.01 -31.78
C TYR A 8 23.07 -33.49 -31.96
N THR A 9 22.81 -32.99 -33.17
CA THR A 9 22.64 -31.56 -33.44
C THR A 9 21.31 -31.03 -32.88
N MET A 10 20.21 -31.79 -32.96
CA MET A 10 18.94 -31.41 -32.32
C MET A 10 19.03 -31.36 -30.79
N LEU A 11 19.68 -32.34 -30.16
CA LEU A 11 19.86 -32.39 -28.70
C LEU A 11 20.66 -31.19 -28.18
N GLY A 12 21.72 -30.78 -28.89
CA GLY A 12 22.51 -29.60 -28.54
C GLY A 12 21.71 -28.29 -28.65
N VAL A 13 20.85 -28.17 -29.65
CA VAL A 13 19.97 -26.99 -29.83
C VAL A 13 18.91 -26.93 -28.72
N ILE A 14 18.29 -28.06 -28.38
CA ILE A 14 17.30 -28.12 -27.28
C ILE A 14 17.96 -27.74 -25.94
N LEU A 15 19.18 -28.24 -25.67
CA LEU A 15 19.92 -27.92 -24.46
C LEU A 15 20.28 -26.42 -24.38
N MET A 16 20.70 -25.81 -25.50
CA MET A 16 20.96 -24.36 -25.55
C MET A 16 19.71 -23.53 -25.31
N ILE A 17 18.56 -23.90 -25.90
CA ILE A 17 17.29 -23.20 -25.66
C ILE A 17 16.89 -23.30 -24.19
N LEU A 18 17.07 -24.47 -23.58
CA LEU A 18 16.82 -24.69 -22.15
C LEU A 18 17.72 -23.84 -21.25
N LEU A 19 19.01 -23.73 -21.58
CA LEU A 19 19.97 -22.91 -20.83
C LEU A 19 19.66 -21.41 -20.96
N ILE A 20 19.29 -20.95 -22.16
CA ILE A 20 18.87 -19.56 -22.38
C ILE A 20 17.59 -19.27 -21.59
N ALA A 21 16.60 -20.17 -21.65
CA ALA A 21 15.35 -20.04 -20.89
C ALA A 21 15.58 -20.03 -19.37
N LEU A 22 16.49 -20.85 -18.85
CA LEU A 22 16.84 -20.85 -17.43
C LEU A 22 17.53 -19.54 -17.02
N SER A 23 18.49 -19.06 -17.82
CA SER A 23 19.20 -17.82 -17.52
C SER A 23 18.29 -16.58 -17.60
N SER A 24 17.32 -16.55 -18.52
CA SER A 24 16.36 -15.45 -18.63
C SER A 24 15.36 -15.43 -17.47
N VAL A 25 14.90 -16.60 -17.00
CA VAL A 25 14.02 -16.70 -15.82
C VAL A 25 14.73 -16.19 -14.56
N VAL A 26 16.00 -16.57 -14.35
CA VAL A 26 16.80 -16.09 -13.20
C VAL A 26 16.97 -14.57 -13.28
N PHE A 27 17.35 -14.03 -14.44
CA PHE A 27 17.53 -12.60 -14.63
C PHE A 27 16.23 -11.79 -14.43
N ILE A 28 15.09 -12.28 -14.93
CA ILE A 28 13.79 -11.65 -14.70
C ILE A 28 13.41 -11.70 -13.22
N SER A 29 13.70 -12.81 -12.53
CA SER A 29 13.39 -12.95 -11.10
C SER A 29 14.21 -11.98 -10.23
N GLU A 30 15.50 -11.82 -10.50
CA GLU A 30 16.37 -10.88 -9.78
C GLU A 30 15.96 -9.43 -10.01
N ILE A 31 15.63 -9.05 -11.26
CA ILE A 31 15.12 -7.70 -11.57
C ILE A 31 13.76 -7.46 -10.89
N THR A 32 12.88 -8.46 -10.88
CA THR A 32 11.57 -8.33 -10.24
C THR A 32 11.71 -8.17 -8.72
N VAL A 33 12.63 -8.90 -8.10
CA VAL A 33 12.96 -8.78 -6.67
C VAL A 33 13.58 -7.42 -6.37
N SER A 34 14.58 -6.97 -7.13
CA SER A 34 15.24 -5.68 -6.89
C SER A 34 14.30 -4.49 -7.07
N VAL A 35 13.43 -4.53 -8.09
CA VAL A 35 12.40 -3.50 -8.30
C VAL A 35 11.37 -3.51 -7.16
N SER A 36 11.01 -4.69 -6.64
CA SER A 36 10.09 -4.80 -5.50
C SER A 36 10.68 -4.23 -4.22
N GLU A 37 11.97 -4.47 -3.93
CA GLU A 37 12.65 -3.96 -2.74
C GLU A 37 12.83 -2.43 -2.79
N GLU A 38 13.17 -1.87 -3.95
CA GLU A 38 13.26 -0.41 -4.12
C GLU A 38 11.90 0.27 -3.99
N GLN A 39 10.84 -0.34 -4.52
CA GLN A 39 9.47 0.15 -4.33
C GLN A 39 9.04 0.10 -2.87
N ILE A 40 9.37 -0.97 -2.13
CA ILE A 40 9.10 -1.06 -0.68
C ILE A 40 9.83 0.06 0.07
N LYS A 41 11.14 0.26 -0.20
CA LYS A 41 11.93 1.32 0.44
C LYS A 41 11.44 2.75 0.12
N GLN A 42 10.92 2.98 -1.08
CA GLN A 42 10.30 4.27 -1.42
C GLN A 42 8.95 4.45 -0.75
N ASN A 43 8.13 3.40 -0.70
CA ASN A 43 6.83 3.41 -0.04
C ASN A 43 6.96 3.71 1.47
N GLU A 44 7.92 3.09 2.16
CA GLU A 44 8.21 3.37 3.58
C GLU A 44 8.55 4.84 3.86
N LYS A 45 9.22 5.53 2.92
CA LYS A 45 9.55 6.96 3.05
C LYS A 45 8.37 7.88 2.74
N LEU A 46 7.52 7.50 1.78
CA LEU A 46 6.38 8.31 1.33
C LEU A 46 5.16 8.17 2.25
N GLU A 47 5.02 7.03 2.89
CA GLU A 47 3.94 6.71 3.82
C GLU A 47 3.71 7.76 4.92
N PRO A 48 4.70 8.12 5.76
CA PRO A 48 4.50 9.13 6.80
C PRO A 48 4.14 10.50 6.23
N ILE A 49 4.64 10.84 5.04
CA ILE A 49 4.38 12.12 4.37
C ILE A 49 2.93 12.20 3.91
N ALA A 50 2.42 11.13 3.30
CA ALA A 50 1.04 11.05 2.84
C ALA A 50 0.05 11.19 4.01
N HIS A 51 0.26 10.45 5.10
CA HIS A 51 -0.57 10.53 6.30
C HIS A 51 -0.53 11.93 6.92
N LYS A 52 0.66 12.54 7.05
CA LYS A 52 0.82 13.88 7.62
C LYS A 52 0.13 14.95 6.77
N ASN A 53 0.26 14.88 5.45
CA ASN A 53 -0.40 15.82 4.53
C ASN A 53 -1.92 15.75 4.63
N TYR A 54 -2.48 14.57 4.85
CA TYR A 54 -3.92 14.43 5.09
C TYR A 54 -4.35 15.18 6.36
N VAL A 55 -3.65 14.96 7.48
CA VAL A 55 -3.94 15.66 8.74
C VAL A 55 -3.84 17.17 8.56
N LEU A 56 -2.76 17.67 7.96
CA LEU A 56 -2.59 19.12 7.72
C LEU A 56 -3.72 19.71 6.88
N ARG A 57 -4.15 19.02 5.82
CA ARG A 57 -5.30 19.45 5.01
C ARG A 57 -6.58 19.46 5.83
N TYR A 58 -6.82 18.42 6.60
CA TYR A 58 -8.00 18.37 7.48
C TYR A 58 -8.02 19.56 8.43
N LEU A 59 -6.91 19.85 9.12
CA LEU A 59 -6.80 20.98 10.05
C LEU A 59 -6.98 22.34 9.36
N TYR A 60 -6.48 22.48 8.13
CA TYR A 60 -6.64 23.71 7.35
C TYR A 60 -8.09 23.95 6.94
N TYR A 61 -8.79 22.92 6.46
CA TYR A 61 -10.17 23.05 6.00
C TYR A 61 -11.19 23.09 7.13
N HIS A 62 -10.91 22.42 8.25
CA HIS A 62 -11.76 22.43 9.43
C HIS A 62 -11.28 23.49 10.41
N ASN A 63 -11.67 24.74 10.15
CA ASN A 63 -11.36 25.91 11.01
C ASN A 63 -12.21 25.96 12.30
N LYS A 64 -12.47 24.80 12.89
CA LYS A 64 -13.23 24.61 14.13
C LYS A 64 -12.43 23.74 15.08
N PRO A 65 -12.67 23.82 16.40
CA PRO A 65 -12.13 22.84 17.33
C PRO A 65 -12.47 21.42 16.85
N LEU A 66 -11.44 20.59 16.79
CA LEU A 66 -11.56 19.16 16.50
C LEU A 66 -12.48 18.53 17.53
N THR A 67 -13.56 17.93 17.04
CA THR A 67 -14.47 17.14 17.85
C THR A 67 -14.00 15.69 17.85
N PRO A 68 -13.91 15.03 19.03
CA PRO A 68 -13.66 13.60 19.10
C PRO A 68 -14.68 12.83 18.26
N THR A 69 -14.21 11.77 17.59
CA THR A 69 -15.06 10.91 16.78
C THR A 69 -15.52 9.69 17.58
N ASN A 70 -16.72 9.19 17.29
CA ASN A 70 -17.22 7.93 17.84
C ASN A 70 -16.59 6.75 17.09
N GLY A 71 -15.28 6.57 17.24
CA GLY A 71 -14.50 5.56 16.53
C GLY A 71 -13.96 6.03 15.18
N TRP A 72 -13.73 5.09 14.27
CA TRP A 72 -13.08 5.34 12.98
C TRP A 72 -14.09 5.84 11.94
N VAL A 73 -13.77 6.99 11.33
CA VAL A 73 -14.55 7.61 10.26
C VAL A 73 -13.90 7.29 8.92
N GLU A 74 -14.69 6.82 7.96
CA GLU A 74 -14.25 6.46 6.61
C GLU A 74 -14.48 7.60 5.63
N VAL A 75 -13.43 7.93 4.85
CA VAL A 75 -13.49 8.93 3.78
C VAL A 75 -13.28 8.21 2.44
N LYS A 76 -14.25 8.36 1.54
CA LYS A 76 -14.32 7.63 0.26
C LYS A 76 -14.05 8.50 -0.98
N GLU A 77 -13.73 9.78 -0.80
CA GLU A 77 -13.77 10.75 -1.91
C GLU A 77 -12.58 10.65 -2.88
N VAL A 78 -11.34 10.53 -2.38
CA VAL A 78 -10.13 10.59 -3.24
C VAL A 78 -9.08 9.54 -2.85
N GLN A 79 -8.99 9.23 -1.56
CA GLN A 79 -8.13 8.18 -1.01
C GLN A 79 -8.95 7.39 -0.02
N LEU A 80 -8.88 6.06 -0.11
CA LEU A 80 -9.48 5.18 0.89
C LEU A 80 -8.70 5.33 2.19
N LEU A 81 -9.23 6.14 3.10
CA LEU A 81 -8.65 6.42 4.39
C LEU A 81 -9.69 6.28 5.50
N LYS A 82 -9.20 6.02 6.71
CA LYS A 82 -9.97 6.16 7.93
C LYS A 82 -9.19 7.03 8.89
N TYR A 83 -9.91 7.84 9.63
CA TYR A 83 -9.34 8.63 10.70
C TYR A 83 -10.13 8.47 11.99
N ARG A 84 -9.50 8.71 13.11
CA ARG A 84 -10.13 8.74 14.44
C ARG A 84 -9.57 9.91 15.21
N ILE A 85 -10.43 10.69 15.84
CA ILE A 85 -10.04 11.77 16.74
C ILE A 85 -10.44 11.35 18.14
N SER A 86 -9.50 11.34 19.07
CA SER A 86 -9.75 11.05 20.48
C SER A 86 -9.13 12.14 21.34
N GLU A 87 -9.67 12.31 22.54
CA GLU A 87 -9.17 13.27 23.51
C GLU A 87 -8.89 12.52 24.82
N GLU A 88 -7.64 12.57 25.28
CA GLU A 88 -7.25 12.01 26.58
C GLU A 88 -6.35 13.00 27.31
N ALA A 89 -6.65 13.24 28.59
CA ALA A 89 -5.87 14.15 29.44
C ALA A 89 -5.63 15.56 28.86
N GLY A 90 -6.58 16.09 28.09
CA GLY A 90 -6.50 17.42 27.46
C GLY A 90 -5.62 17.48 26.20
N LEU A 91 -5.15 16.33 25.70
CA LEU A 91 -4.48 16.21 24.41
C LEU A 91 -5.41 15.61 23.38
N ILE A 92 -5.34 16.14 22.15
CA ILE A 92 -6.09 15.59 21.01
C ILE A 92 -5.18 14.67 20.22
N TYR A 93 -5.64 13.45 20.01
CA TYR A 93 -4.98 12.46 19.18
C TYR A 93 -5.76 12.29 17.89
N PHE A 94 -5.06 12.52 16.78
CA PHE A 94 -5.60 12.36 15.44
C PHE A 94 -4.89 11.18 14.78
N ASP A 95 -5.59 10.06 14.72
CA ASP A 95 -5.10 8.83 14.12
C ASP A 95 -5.57 8.73 12.67
N VAL A 96 -4.68 8.32 11.77
CA VAL A 96 -4.95 8.17 10.34
C VAL A 96 -4.41 6.82 9.86
N TYR A 97 -5.20 6.17 9.02
CA TYR A 97 -4.87 4.92 8.36
C TYR A 97 -5.24 4.99 6.86
N LEU A 98 -4.24 4.79 5.99
CA LEU A 98 -4.40 4.80 4.52
C LEU A 98 -4.43 3.36 3.97
N PHE A 99 -5.63 2.90 3.60
CA PHE A 99 -5.93 1.50 3.24
C PHE A 99 -5.32 1.07 1.92
N SER A 100 -5.20 2.03 1.00
CA SER A 100 -4.86 1.74 -0.39
C SER A 100 -3.43 1.24 -0.53
N HIS A 101 -2.51 1.69 0.33
CA HIS A 101 -1.07 1.54 0.08
C HIS A 101 -0.28 1.07 1.31
N PHE A 102 -0.84 1.15 2.53
CA PHE A 102 -0.06 1.00 3.75
C PHE A 102 -0.80 0.24 4.86
N ASP A 103 -0.04 -0.36 5.78
CA ASP A 103 -0.56 -1.15 6.92
C ASP A 103 -0.31 -0.50 8.28
N ASN A 104 0.23 0.73 8.31
CA ASN A 104 0.56 1.39 9.55
C ASN A 104 -0.44 2.50 9.89
N ILE A 105 -0.65 2.70 11.19
CA ILE A 105 -1.43 3.80 11.72
C ILE A 105 -0.46 4.89 12.15
N TYR A 106 -0.76 6.13 11.78
CA TYR A 106 -0.02 7.30 12.22
C TYR A 106 -0.87 8.17 13.12
N ARG A 107 -0.23 8.73 14.15
CA ARG A 107 -0.85 9.60 15.14
C ARG A 107 -0.22 10.98 15.09
N ALA A 108 -1.05 12.00 14.93
CA ALA A 108 -0.72 13.37 15.27
C ALA A 108 -1.25 13.69 16.67
N ILE A 109 -0.39 14.22 17.54
CA ILE A 109 -0.82 14.86 18.78
C ILE A 109 -1.00 16.33 18.48
N ILE A 110 -2.18 16.84 18.80
CA ILE A 110 -2.62 18.20 18.48
C ILE A 110 -2.86 18.96 19.77
N THR A 111 -2.33 20.17 19.82
CA THR A 111 -2.64 21.19 20.84
C THR A 111 -3.25 22.41 20.16
N TYR A 112 -3.84 23.32 20.94
CA TYR A 112 -4.26 24.63 20.43
C TYR A 112 -3.34 25.72 20.95
N GLU A 113 -2.68 26.41 20.03
CA GLU A 113 -1.94 27.63 20.35
C GLU A 113 -2.68 28.81 19.72
N LYS A 114 -3.08 29.78 20.55
CA LYS A 114 -3.87 30.96 20.12
C LYS A 114 -5.15 30.58 19.34
N GLY A 115 -5.75 29.43 19.69
CA GLY A 115 -6.96 28.91 19.04
C GLY A 115 -6.74 28.16 17.72
N LEU A 116 -5.49 28.01 17.26
CA LEU A 116 -5.15 27.25 16.05
C LEU A 116 -4.63 25.85 16.43
N PRO A 117 -5.08 24.79 15.75
CA PRO A 117 -4.58 23.44 15.99
C PRO A 117 -3.14 23.30 15.45
N ILE A 118 -2.22 22.85 16.31
CA ILE A 118 -0.82 22.63 15.98
C ILE A 118 -0.44 21.19 16.30
N ILE A 119 0.25 20.53 15.37
CA ILE A 119 0.81 19.19 15.56
C ILE A 119 2.08 19.32 16.41
N VAL A 120 2.04 18.85 17.66
CA VAL A 120 3.18 18.85 18.59
C VAL A 120 4.01 17.57 18.53
N LYS A 121 3.41 16.47 18.09
CA LYS A 121 4.10 15.20 17.89
C LYS A 121 3.47 14.43 16.73
N TRP A 122 4.33 13.71 15.99
CA TRP A 122 3.94 12.89 14.86
C TRP A 122 4.70 11.58 14.91
N GLY A 123 4.03 10.46 14.66
CA GLY A 123 4.70 9.18 14.56
C GLY A 123 3.77 8.03 14.21
N LYS A 124 4.36 6.92 13.80
CA LYS A 124 3.68 5.63 13.71
C LYS A 124 3.34 5.14 15.13
N ILE A 125 2.19 4.51 15.28
CA ILE A 125 1.79 3.82 16.51
C ILE A 125 1.69 2.32 16.29
N ASP A 126 2.05 1.56 17.31
CA ASP A 126 1.90 0.10 17.32
C ASP A 126 0.49 -0.25 17.82
N GLU A 127 -0.51 0.04 16.98
CA GLU A 127 -1.89 -0.40 17.18
C GLU A 127 -2.25 -1.37 16.06
N GLU A 128 -2.83 -2.52 16.42
CA GLU A 128 -3.28 -3.48 15.41
C GLU A 128 -4.42 -2.87 14.59
N VAL A 129 -4.21 -2.82 13.27
CA VAL A 129 -5.27 -2.42 12.33
C VAL A 129 -6.47 -3.38 12.50
N PRO A 130 -7.66 -2.87 12.86
CA PRO A 130 -8.84 -3.70 13.08
C PRO A 130 -9.15 -4.62 11.90
N VAL A 131 -9.62 -5.84 12.17
CA VAL A 131 -9.87 -6.86 11.13
C VAL A 131 -10.85 -6.36 10.05
N GLU A 132 -11.84 -5.57 10.43
CA GLU A 132 -12.79 -4.93 9.52
C GLU A 132 -12.11 -3.99 8.51
N MET A 133 -10.99 -3.39 8.91
CA MET A 133 -10.20 -2.53 8.04
C MET A 133 -9.31 -3.31 7.08
N LYS A 134 -8.90 -4.52 7.45
CA LYS A 134 -8.13 -5.44 6.59
C LYS A 134 -8.99 -6.09 5.50
N LYS A 135 -10.29 -6.33 5.77
CA LYS A 135 -11.23 -6.97 4.82
C LYS A 135 -11.42 -6.20 3.51
N ILE A 136 -11.30 -4.88 3.52
CA ILE A 136 -11.49 -4.04 2.32
C ILE A 136 -10.41 -4.29 1.25
N ARG A 137 -9.18 -4.63 1.66
CA ARG A 137 -8.08 -4.94 0.73
C ARG A 137 -8.31 -6.26 -0.04
N HIS A 138 -9.03 -7.22 0.57
CA HIS A 138 -9.37 -8.49 -0.08
C HIS A 138 -10.46 -8.34 -1.14
N ASN A 139 -11.46 -7.48 -0.93
CA ASN A 139 -12.48 -7.21 -1.95
C ASN A 139 -11.93 -6.47 -3.18
N GLN A 140 -10.84 -5.71 -3.05
CA GLN A 140 -10.18 -5.09 -4.21
C GLN A 140 -9.32 -6.08 -5.02
N LYS A 141 -8.65 -7.04 -4.37
CA LYS A 141 -7.99 -8.14 -5.10
C LYS A 141 -8.99 -9.11 -5.75
N GLY A 142 -10.17 -9.29 -5.17
CA GLY A 142 -11.27 -10.06 -5.77
C GLY A 142 -11.95 -9.35 -6.95
N GLY A 143 -12.12 -8.02 -6.88
CA GLY A 143 -12.76 -7.24 -7.94
C GLY A 143 -11.96 -7.12 -9.24
N VAL A 144 -10.63 -7.25 -9.18
CA VAL A 144 -9.77 -7.33 -10.39
C VAL A 144 -10.02 -8.63 -11.15
N ASN A 145 -10.29 -9.74 -10.45
CA ASN A 145 -10.61 -11.01 -11.09
C ASN A 145 -12.03 -11.05 -11.65
N GLU A 146 -13.01 -10.39 -11.03
CA GLU A 146 -14.38 -10.33 -11.56
C GLU A 146 -14.50 -9.45 -12.82
N LEU A 147 -13.76 -8.34 -12.90
CA LEU A 147 -13.68 -7.51 -14.11
C LEU A 147 -12.95 -8.21 -15.26
N ALA A 148 -11.93 -9.03 -14.95
CA ALA A 148 -11.24 -9.85 -15.94
C ALA A 148 -12.15 -10.96 -16.50
N LEU A 149 -12.96 -11.60 -15.65
CA LEU A 149 -13.91 -12.65 -16.04
C LEU A 149 -15.12 -12.11 -16.85
N GLN A 150 -15.60 -10.89 -16.59
CA GLN A 150 -16.67 -10.31 -17.41
C GLN A 150 -16.22 -9.90 -18.81
N SER A 151 -14.94 -9.53 -18.99
CA SER A 151 -14.40 -9.16 -20.31
C SER A 151 -14.18 -10.35 -21.27
N GLN A 152 -14.24 -11.59 -20.77
CA GLN A 152 -14.10 -12.81 -21.59
C GLN A 152 -15.43 -13.38 -22.10
N ASN A 153 -16.57 -12.89 -21.58
CA ASN A 153 -17.91 -13.34 -22.00
C ASN A 153 -18.55 -12.46 -23.09
N TYR A 154 -17.84 -11.46 -23.59
CA TYR A 154 -18.20 -10.72 -24.81
C TYR A 154 -17.27 -11.13 -25.96
N ARG A 155 -17.51 -12.32 -26.52
CA ARG A 155 -17.13 -12.68 -27.89
C ARG A 155 -18.21 -13.53 -28.50
#